data_AF-J4V2I1-F1
#
_entry.id   AF-J4V2I1-F1
#
_cell.length_a   1.000
_cell.length_b   1.000
_cell.length_c   1.000
_cell.angle_alpha   90.00
_cell.angle_beta   90.00
_cell.angle_gamma   90.00
#
_symmetry.space_group_name_H-M   'P 1'
#
loop_
_entity.id
_entity.type
_entity.pdbx_description
1 polymer ?
#
loop_
_entity_poly.entity_id
_entity_poly.type
_entity_poly.pdbx_seq_one_letter_code
_entity_poly.pdbx_strand_id
1 'polypeptide(L)'
;MTAEKIVKKTGTVFRVFWTEIRTFSLPVIVFLLGLGCAAFLSLFSSYIGGIMLFCTILFYLLSRRFDFWMQVFLGSGFIMFMGAASFFTLMTALFIDLDFPPNGAENYKHVLIGDFFPSEIPETAYDVQVYSISGFGQGWNEAYLSYRDAPEHIAPYAEMARERAQKQSRSPYINEGIRVPKITVDETCIDPRFLEDPWARFFLDYVPHPVKIESLDEPFVFYIWDTNESWNHPKGSIVGVSEDSTHIIFYLVGP
;
A
#
# COMPACT_ATOMS: atom_id res chain seq x y z
N MET A 1 -22.25 3.36 48.71
CA MET A 1 -23.33 3.07 47.73
C MET A 1 -23.56 1.56 47.77
N THR A 2 -24.72 1.07 48.22
CA THR A 2 -24.97 -0.37 48.46
C THR A 2 -25.21 -1.14 47.15
N ALA A 3 -24.77 -2.40 47.08
CA ALA A 3 -24.84 -3.26 45.89
C ALA A 3 -26.25 -3.35 45.27
N GLU A 4 -27.28 -3.30 46.10
CA GLU A 4 -28.70 -3.31 45.70
C GLU A 4 -29.10 -2.07 44.86
N LYS A 5 -28.55 -0.88 45.17
CA LYS A 5 -28.76 0.32 44.36
C LYS A 5 -28.07 0.24 43.00
N ILE A 6 -26.94 -0.46 42.92
CA ILE A 6 -26.20 -0.66 41.67
C ILE A 6 -27.02 -1.57 40.76
N VAL A 7 -27.43 -2.75 41.24
CA VAL A 7 -28.23 -3.73 40.49
C VAL A 7 -29.54 -3.14 39.97
N LYS A 8 -30.24 -2.36 40.80
CA LYS A 8 -31.50 -1.71 40.40
C LYS A 8 -31.26 -0.67 39.29
N LYS A 9 -30.16 0.09 39.37
CA LYS A 9 -29.80 1.12 38.39
C LYS A 9 -29.32 0.50 37.06
N THR A 10 -28.52 -0.57 37.09
CA THR A 10 -28.16 -1.33 35.87
C THR A 10 -29.37 -2.00 35.22
N GLY A 11 -30.28 -2.57 36.01
CA GLY A 11 -31.52 -3.16 35.49
C GLY A 11 -32.43 -2.16 34.79
N THR A 12 -32.53 -0.92 35.31
CA THR A 12 -33.27 0.16 34.65
C THR A 12 -32.60 0.60 33.36
N VAL A 13 -31.27 0.79 33.35
CA VAL A 13 -30.53 1.17 32.15
C VAL A 13 -30.67 0.11 31.06
N PHE A 14 -30.55 -1.17 31.41
CA PHE A 14 -30.72 -2.28 30.47
C PHE A 14 -32.12 -2.34 29.89
N ARG A 15 -33.16 -2.17 30.72
CA ARG A 15 -34.55 -2.16 30.25
C ARG A 15 -34.81 -1.02 29.27
N VAL A 16 -34.29 0.18 29.54
CA VAL A 16 -34.47 1.33 28.64
C VAL A 16 -33.72 1.12 27.32
N PHE A 17 -32.47 0.64 27.37
CA PHE A 17 -31.72 0.27 26.17
C PHE A 17 -32.44 -0.78 25.33
N TRP A 18 -32.98 -1.82 25.97
CA TRP A 18 -33.74 -2.87 25.29
C TRP A 18 -35.03 -2.36 24.64
N THR A 19 -35.73 -1.43 25.29
CA THR A 19 -36.88 -0.76 24.69
C THR A 19 -36.47 0.07 23.48
N GLU A 20 -35.38 0.84 23.57
CA GLU A 20 -34.86 1.67 22.49
C GLU A 20 -34.36 0.85 21.28
N ILE A 21 -33.85 -0.37 21.52
CA ILE A 21 -33.54 -1.36 20.46
C ILE A 21 -34.83 -1.81 19.77
N ARG A 22 -35.85 -2.20 20.54
CA ARG A 22 -37.12 -2.68 19.97
C ARG A 22 -37.85 -1.61 19.18
N THR A 23 -37.70 -0.34 19.55
CA THR A 23 -38.34 0.78 18.85
C THR A 23 -37.47 1.37 17.74
N PHE A 24 -36.27 0.84 17.50
CA PHE A 24 -35.33 1.36 16.50
C PHE A 24 -35.15 2.88 16.62
N SER A 25 -34.94 3.37 17.84
CA SER A 25 -34.68 4.79 18.05
C SER A 25 -33.38 5.23 17.36
N LEU A 26 -33.36 6.46 16.84
CA LEU A 26 -32.21 7.00 16.13
C LEU A 26 -30.89 6.90 16.92
N PRO A 27 -30.84 7.22 18.23
CA PRO A 27 -29.63 7.04 19.04
C PRO A 27 -29.09 5.61 19.04
N VAL A 28 -29.98 4.60 19.09
CA VAL A 28 -29.58 3.20 19.10
C VAL A 28 -29.09 2.73 17.73
N ILE A 29 -29.73 3.17 16.65
CA ILE A 29 -29.26 2.84 15.28
C ILE A 29 -27.84 3.35 15.08
N VAL A 30 -27.60 4.63 15.40
CA VAL A 30 -26.27 5.25 15.26
C VAL A 30 -25.25 4.61 16.21
N PHE A 31 -25.67 4.22 17.41
CA PHE A 31 -24.82 3.47 18.35
C PHE A 31 -24.38 2.12 17.79
N LEU A 32 -25.30 1.34 17.23
CA LEU A 32 -24.98 0.03 16.62
C LEU A 32 -24.05 0.18 15.40
N LEU A 33 -24.28 1.19 14.56
CA LEU A 33 -23.37 1.52 13.46
C LEU A 33 -21.99 1.92 13.98
N GLY A 34 -21.92 2.71 15.04
CA GLY A 34 -20.67 3.09 15.69
C GLY A 34 -19.91 1.91 16.29
N LEU A 35 -20.60 0.92 16.88
CA LEU A 35 -19.97 -0.33 17.32
C LEU A 35 -19.37 -1.11 16.15
N GLY A 36 -20.10 -1.22 15.03
CA GLY A 36 -19.59 -1.84 13.81
C GLY A 36 -18.35 -1.11 13.27
N CYS A 37 -18.40 0.22 13.24
CA CYS A 37 -17.27 1.08 12.84
C CYS A 37 -16.06 0.89 13.77
N ALA A 38 -16.26 0.90 15.09
CA ALA A 38 -15.19 0.68 16.06
C ALA A 38 -14.56 -0.71 15.91
N ALA A 39 -15.37 -1.75 15.68
CA ALA A 39 -14.88 -3.10 15.42
C ALA A 39 -14.06 -3.17 14.12
N PHE A 40 -14.55 -2.56 13.03
CA PHE A 40 -13.83 -2.46 11.77
C PHE A 40 -12.49 -1.75 11.94
N LEU A 41 -12.47 -0.58 12.58
CA LEU A 41 -11.24 0.19 12.84
C LEU A 41 -10.26 -0.57 13.74
N SER A 42 -10.77 -1.39 14.67
CA SER A 42 -9.93 -2.24 15.53
C SER A 42 -9.19 -3.34 14.77
N LEU A 43 -9.63 -3.71 13.56
CA LEU A 43 -8.88 -4.63 12.68
C LEU A 43 -7.56 -4.01 12.21
N PHE A 44 -7.50 -2.68 12.13
CA PHE A 44 -6.31 -1.93 11.69
C PHE A 44 -5.52 -1.38 12.88
N SER A 45 -6.20 -0.83 13.89
CA SER A 45 -5.57 -0.32 15.11
C SER A 45 -6.51 -0.38 16.30
N SER A 46 -6.10 -1.10 17.35
CA SER A 46 -6.84 -1.20 18.61
C SER A 46 -6.99 0.16 19.31
N TYR A 47 -6.05 1.08 19.11
CA TYR A 47 -6.12 2.45 19.66
C TYR A 47 -7.20 3.29 18.97
N ILE A 48 -7.22 3.30 17.63
CA ILE A 48 -8.22 4.03 16.84
C ILE A 48 -9.62 3.47 17.09
N GLY A 49 -9.75 2.13 17.10
CA GLY A 49 -10.98 1.45 17.46
C GLY A 49 -11.47 1.80 18.86
N GLY A 50 -10.56 1.89 19.84
CA GLY A 50 -10.86 2.32 21.21
C GLY A 50 -11.38 3.76 21.30
N ILE A 51 -10.78 4.70 20.55
CA ILE A 51 -11.27 6.09 20.46
C ILE A 51 -12.66 6.13 19.83
N MET A 52 -12.87 5.41 18.72
CA MET A 52 -14.18 5.36 18.06
C MET A 52 -15.25 4.80 19.01
N LEU A 53 -14.95 3.73 19.75
CA LEU A 53 -15.83 3.14 20.74
C LEU A 53 -16.22 4.16 21.83
N PHE A 54 -15.23 4.91 22.36
CA PHE A 54 -15.48 5.97 23.33
C PHE A 54 -16.39 7.05 22.77
N CYS A 55 -16.11 7.54 21.56
CA CYS A 55 -16.94 8.53 20.86
C CYS A 55 -18.36 8.03 20.61
N THR A 56 -18.54 6.76 20.22
CA THR A 56 -19.84 6.13 20.02
C THR A 56 -20.66 6.06 21.32
N ILE A 57 -20.02 5.68 22.43
CA ILE A 57 -20.67 5.64 23.75
C ILE A 57 -21.07 7.06 24.19
N LEU A 58 -20.16 8.03 24.02
CA LEU A 58 -20.41 9.42 24.37
C LEU A 58 -21.56 10.02 23.56
N PHE A 59 -21.58 9.78 22.25
CA PHE A 59 -22.66 10.17 21.35
C PHE A 59 -24.01 9.60 21.80
N TYR A 60 -24.05 8.30 22.11
CA TYR A 60 -25.28 7.64 22.56
C TYR A 60 -25.81 8.23 23.87
N LEU A 61 -24.93 8.54 24.83
CA LEU A 61 -25.34 9.14 26.11
C LEU A 61 -25.82 10.59 25.96
N LEU A 62 -25.21 11.37 25.06
CA LEU A 62 -25.56 12.78 24.82
C LEU A 62 -26.84 12.92 24.00
N SER A 63 -26.96 12.17 22.90
CA SER A 63 -28.12 12.25 21.98
C SER A 63 -29.46 11.98 22.68
N ARG A 64 -29.48 11.08 23.66
CA ARG A 64 -30.67 10.76 24.46
C ARG A 64 -31.20 11.91 25.31
N ARG A 65 -30.40 12.95 25.54
CA ARG A 65 -30.80 14.14 26.32
C ARG A 65 -31.40 15.24 25.47
N PHE A 66 -31.40 15.08 24.14
CA PHE A 66 -31.85 16.10 23.20
C PHE A 66 -33.14 15.70 22.49
N ASP A 67 -33.83 16.70 21.96
CA ASP A 67 -35.04 16.52 21.16
C ASP A 67 -34.74 15.89 19.80
N PHE A 68 -35.76 15.33 19.15
CA PHE A 68 -35.64 14.57 17.91
C PHE A 68 -34.84 15.29 16.81
N TRP A 69 -35.10 16.57 16.55
CA TRP A 69 -34.38 17.33 15.51
C TRP A 69 -32.89 17.48 15.80
N MET A 70 -32.53 17.68 17.07
CA MET A 70 -31.13 17.74 17.49
C MET A 70 -30.47 16.35 17.43
N GLN A 71 -31.21 15.28 17.72
CA GLN A 71 -30.73 13.90 17.52
C GLN A 71 -30.42 13.62 16.04
N VAL A 72 -31.27 14.08 15.12
CA VAL A 72 -31.05 13.96 13.67
C VAL A 72 -29.79 14.71 13.23
N PHE A 73 -29.62 15.96 13.68
CA PHE A 73 -28.46 16.77 13.35
C PHE A 73 -27.15 16.17 13.89
N LEU A 74 -27.12 15.78 15.17
CA LEU A 74 -25.96 15.14 15.78
C LEU A 74 -25.68 13.79 15.12
N GLY A 75 -26.73 13.01 14.82
CA GLY A 75 -26.61 11.70 14.17
C GLY A 75 -26.02 11.78 12.78
N SER A 76 -26.45 12.74 11.95
CA SER A 76 -25.89 12.93 10.61
C SER A 76 -24.41 13.35 10.67
N GLY A 77 -24.06 14.27 11.56
CA GLY A 77 -22.66 14.66 11.81
C GLY A 77 -21.80 13.48 12.25
N PHE A 78 -22.31 12.66 13.17
CA PHE A 78 -21.59 11.48 13.66
C PHE A 78 -21.43 10.40 12.58
N ILE A 79 -22.43 10.20 11.71
CA ILE A 79 -22.32 9.30 10.56
C ILE A 79 -21.23 9.78 9.59
N MET A 80 -21.18 11.07 9.26
CA MET A 80 -20.12 11.62 8.42
C MET A 80 -18.74 11.44 9.07
N PHE A 81 -18.62 11.66 10.39
CA PHE A 81 -17.40 11.42 11.13
C PHE A 81 -16.96 9.95 11.08
N MET A 82 -17.88 9.00 11.29
CA MET A 82 -17.59 7.56 11.16
C MET A 82 -17.14 7.19 9.75
N GLY A 83 -17.82 7.71 8.72
CA GLY A 83 -17.47 7.50 7.33
C GLY A 83 -16.10 8.05 6.99
N ALA A 84 -15.80 9.28 7.40
CA ALA A 84 -14.50 9.90 7.21
C ALA A 84 -13.39 9.12 7.93
N ALA A 85 -13.57 8.79 9.21
CA ALA A 85 -12.59 8.02 9.97
C ALA A 85 -12.31 6.63 9.36
N SER A 86 -13.36 5.95 8.89
CA SER A 86 -13.23 4.66 8.20
C SER A 86 -12.52 4.81 6.86
N PHE A 87 -12.88 5.82 6.08
CA PHE A 87 -12.24 6.11 4.80
C PHE A 87 -10.76 6.46 4.98
N PHE A 88 -10.43 7.38 5.89
CA PHE A 88 -9.05 7.74 6.20
C PHE A 88 -8.27 6.53 6.71
N THR A 89 -8.81 5.74 7.64
CA THR A 89 -8.11 4.54 8.13
C THR A 89 -7.92 3.50 7.04
N LEU A 90 -8.90 3.31 6.15
CA LEU A 90 -8.77 2.40 5.02
C LEU A 90 -7.75 2.90 4.01
N MET A 91 -7.77 4.19 3.66
CA MET A 91 -6.76 4.80 2.79
C MET A 91 -5.39 4.64 3.44
N THR A 92 -5.23 5.08 4.68
CA THR A 92 -3.99 4.93 5.45
C THR A 92 -3.55 3.48 5.58
N ALA A 93 -4.43 2.49 5.76
CA ALA A 93 -4.00 1.09 5.79
C ALA A 93 -3.55 0.60 4.41
N LEU A 94 -4.27 0.97 3.34
CA LEU A 94 -3.87 0.67 1.96
C LEU A 94 -2.56 1.35 1.56
N PHE A 95 -2.23 2.48 2.19
CA PHE A 95 -1.09 3.33 1.86
C PHE A 95 0.11 3.11 2.82
N ILE A 96 -0.08 2.96 4.13
CA ILE A 96 0.98 2.74 5.14
C ILE A 96 1.44 1.27 5.23
N ASP A 97 0.61 0.26 4.94
CA ASP A 97 1.15 -1.11 4.79
C ASP A 97 2.11 -1.22 3.57
N LEU A 98 2.32 -0.13 2.82
CA LEU A 98 3.32 0.03 1.76
C LEU A 98 4.58 0.81 2.22
N ASP A 99 4.67 1.23 3.48
CA ASP A 99 5.74 2.08 4.02
C ASP A 99 6.93 1.24 4.50
N PHE A 100 7.40 0.33 3.65
CA PHE A 100 8.69 -0.34 3.80
C PHE A 100 9.67 0.19 2.75
N PRO A 101 10.94 0.45 3.11
CA PRO A 101 11.94 0.86 2.13
C PRO A 101 11.97 -0.19 1.02
N PRO A 102 11.86 0.18 -0.27
CA PRO A 102 11.70 -0.80 -1.34
C PRO A 102 12.86 -1.80 -1.43
N ASN A 103 14.03 -1.48 -0.86
CA ASN A 103 15.18 -2.37 -0.81
C ASN A 103 14.99 -3.51 0.20
N GLY A 104 15.43 -4.71 -0.20
CA GLY A 104 15.38 -5.91 0.65
C GLY A 104 14.46 -7.01 0.11
N ALA A 105 14.85 -8.26 0.34
CA ALA A 105 14.11 -9.43 -0.13
C ALA A 105 12.74 -9.58 0.59
N GLU A 106 12.64 -9.09 1.81
CA GLU A 106 11.43 -9.06 2.63
C GLU A 106 10.30 -8.25 1.98
N ASN A 107 10.65 -7.22 1.21
CA ASN A 107 9.69 -6.29 0.60
C ASN A 107 9.19 -6.78 -0.75
N TYR A 108 9.78 -7.85 -1.29
CA TYR A 108 9.45 -8.38 -2.60
C TYR A 108 7.95 -8.72 -2.75
N LYS A 109 7.33 -9.29 -1.70
CA LYS A 109 5.91 -9.69 -1.71
C LYS A 109 4.93 -8.50 -1.78
N HIS A 110 5.40 -7.30 -1.48
CA HIS A 110 4.58 -6.08 -1.42
C HIS A 110 4.63 -5.26 -2.71
N VAL A 111 5.51 -5.61 -3.65
CA VAL A 111 5.62 -4.96 -4.96
C VAL A 111 4.55 -5.50 -5.91
N LEU A 112 4.09 -4.67 -6.87
CA LEU A 112 3.29 -5.12 -8.01
C LEU A 112 4.10 -6.10 -8.88
N ILE A 113 4.05 -7.38 -8.51
CA ILE A 113 4.62 -8.49 -9.26
C ILE A 113 3.58 -8.91 -10.32
N GLY A 114 3.81 -8.50 -11.57
CA GLY A 114 3.18 -9.15 -12.73
C GLY A 114 3.92 -10.45 -13.10
N ASP A 115 3.36 -11.24 -14.01
CA ASP A 115 3.91 -12.54 -14.50
C ASP A 115 5.35 -12.47 -15.10
N PHE A 116 5.92 -11.26 -15.18
CA PHE A 116 7.28 -11.00 -15.63
C PHE A 116 8.35 -11.34 -14.57
N PHE A 117 8.06 -11.06 -13.29
CA PHE A 117 9.00 -11.22 -12.20
C PHE A 117 8.96 -12.66 -11.63
N PRO A 118 10.06 -13.16 -11.01
CA PRO A 118 10.04 -14.47 -10.37
C PRO A 118 8.98 -14.52 -9.25
N SER A 119 8.35 -15.67 -9.00
CA SER A 119 7.33 -15.76 -7.95
C SER A 119 7.90 -15.52 -6.55
N GLU A 120 9.15 -15.90 -6.33
CA GLU A 120 9.89 -15.74 -5.08
C GLU A 120 11.36 -15.44 -5.39
N ILE A 121 12.04 -14.72 -4.50
CA ILE A 121 13.49 -14.53 -4.57
C ILE A 121 14.17 -15.79 -4.02
N PRO A 122 15.17 -16.37 -4.72
CA PRO A 122 15.91 -17.52 -4.20
C PRO A 122 16.56 -17.23 -2.84
N GLU A 123 16.55 -18.20 -1.92
CA GLU A 123 17.20 -18.04 -0.61
C GLU A 123 18.73 -17.83 -0.70
N THR A 124 19.33 -18.23 -1.82
CA THR A 124 20.75 -18.05 -2.13
C THR A 124 21.09 -16.66 -2.64
N ALA A 125 20.08 -15.85 -2.98
CA ALA A 125 20.26 -14.52 -3.50
C ALA A 125 20.84 -13.57 -2.45
N TYR A 126 21.76 -12.71 -2.86
CA TYR A 126 22.34 -11.66 -2.03
C TYR A 126 22.43 -10.35 -2.81
N ASP A 127 22.69 -9.24 -2.11
CA ASP A 127 22.68 -7.89 -2.69
C ASP A 127 21.35 -7.60 -3.42
N VAL A 128 20.24 -7.97 -2.76
CA VAL A 128 18.89 -7.84 -3.30
C VAL A 128 18.44 -6.39 -3.24
N GLN A 129 18.15 -5.81 -4.40
CA GLN A 129 17.54 -4.49 -4.53
C GLN A 129 16.18 -4.65 -5.19
N VAL A 130 15.18 -4.07 -4.56
CA VAL A 130 13.81 -4.10 -5.05
C VAL A 130 13.34 -2.65 -5.10
N TYR A 131 12.58 -2.32 -6.13
CA TYR A 131 12.02 -0.98 -6.29
C TYR A 131 10.78 -1.07 -7.16
N SER A 132 9.78 -0.23 -6.85
CA SER A 132 8.73 0.04 -7.80
C SER A 132 8.18 1.45 -7.62
N ILE A 133 7.64 1.99 -8.70
CA ILE A 133 6.83 3.19 -8.75
C ILE A 133 5.55 2.89 -9.54
N SER A 134 4.42 3.44 -9.10
CA SER A 134 3.17 3.44 -9.84
C SER A 134 2.70 4.88 -9.94
N GLY A 135 2.57 5.34 -11.18
CA GLY A 135 2.05 6.66 -11.46
C GLY A 135 0.54 6.64 -11.64
N PHE A 136 -0.08 7.81 -11.50
CA PHE A 136 -1.47 8.01 -11.88
C PHE A 136 -1.60 8.05 -13.42
N GLY A 137 -1.83 6.90 -14.05
CA GLY A 137 -2.11 6.77 -15.49
C GLY A 137 -1.40 5.58 -16.14
N GLN A 138 -1.84 5.16 -17.33
CA GLN A 138 -1.14 4.11 -18.10
C GLN A 138 0.29 4.55 -18.41
N GLY A 139 1.28 3.65 -18.33
CA GLY A 139 2.65 3.92 -18.78
C GLY A 139 3.58 4.67 -17.80
N TRP A 140 3.15 4.92 -16.56
CA TRP A 140 3.98 5.58 -15.52
C TRP A 140 4.46 4.63 -14.42
N ASN A 141 4.21 3.33 -14.58
CA ASN A 141 4.60 2.32 -13.61
C ASN A 141 5.99 1.80 -13.98
N GLU A 142 6.87 1.66 -13.00
CA GLU A 142 8.15 0.99 -13.17
C GLU A 142 8.36 0.02 -12.01
N ALA A 143 8.97 -1.11 -12.28
CA ALA A 143 9.35 -2.06 -11.25
C ALA A 143 10.74 -2.62 -11.57
N TYR A 144 11.55 -2.82 -10.53
CA TYR A 144 12.94 -3.21 -10.60
C TYR A 144 13.23 -4.24 -9.51
N LEU A 145 13.90 -5.31 -9.90
CA LEU A 145 14.47 -6.31 -9.00
C LEU A 145 15.88 -6.59 -9.51
N SER A 146 16.89 -6.45 -8.66
CA SER A 146 18.23 -6.97 -8.93
C SER A 146 18.71 -7.82 -7.78
N TYR A 147 19.46 -8.86 -8.10
CA TYR A 147 20.15 -9.65 -7.10
C TYR A 147 21.31 -10.42 -7.71
N ARG A 148 22.22 -10.86 -6.85
CA ARG A 148 23.32 -11.74 -7.21
C ARG A 148 23.05 -13.17 -6.73
N ASP A 149 23.50 -14.14 -7.50
CA ASP A 149 23.41 -15.56 -7.16
C ASP A 149 24.48 -16.35 -7.94
N ALA A 150 24.55 -17.67 -7.70
CA ALA A 150 25.36 -18.59 -8.47
C ALA A 150 24.91 -18.62 -9.95
N PRO A 151 25.85 -18.73 -10.91
CA PRO A 151 25.53 -18.78 -12.34
C PRO A 151 24.47 -19.81 -12.72
N GLU A 152 24.47 -20.96 -12.04
CA GLU A 152 23.52 -22.05 -12.27
C GLU A 152 22.08 -21.66 -11.94
N HIS A 153 21.89 -20.75 -10.98
CA HIS A 153 20.57 -20.25 -10.58
C HIS A 153 20.06 -19.12 -11.48
N ILE A 154 20.98 -18.35 -12.08
CA ILE A 154 20.65 -17.27 -13.01
C ILE A 154 20.40 -17.79 -14.44
N ALA A 155 21.08 -18.87 -14.84
CA ALA A 155 21.01 -19.44 -16.19
C ALA A 155 19.58 -19.67 -16.73
N PRO A 156 18.61 -20.21 -15.95
CA PRO A 156 17.25 -20.39 -16.43
C PRO A 156 16.55 -19.09 -16.82
N TYR A 157 16.78 -18.01 -16.05
CA TYR A 157 16.22 -16.69 -16.36
C TYR A 157 16.87 -16.07 -17.59
N ALA A 158 18.19 -16.25 -17.76
CA ALA A 158 18.91 -15.85 -18.97
C ALA A 158 18.39 -16.56 -20.23
N GLU A 159 18.13 -17.87 -20.15
CA GLU A 159 17.58 -18.66 -21.25
C GLU A 159 16.16 -18.20 -21.61
N MET A 160 15.29 -18.07 -20.61
CA MET A 160 13.94 -17.54 -20.78
C MET A 160 13.94 -16.15 -21.42
N ALA A 161 14.78 -15.24 -20.92
CA ALA A 161 14.88 -13.89 -21.44
C ALA A 161 15.37 -13.86 -22.88
N ARG A 162 16.35 -14.72 -23.22
CA ARG A 162 16.86 -14.88 -24.58
C ARG A 162 15.77 -15.40 -25.52
N GLU A 163 15.00 -16.42 -25.13
CA GLU A 163 13.90 -16.96 -25.94
C GLU A 163 12.79 -15.93 -26.19
N ARG A 164 12.46 -15.12 -25.17
CA ARG A 164 11.47 -14.04 -25.28
C ARG A 164 11.97 -12.89 -26.16
N ALA A 165 13.22 -12.44 -25.94
CA ALA A 165 13.83 -11.35 -26.70
C ALA A 165 14.12 -11.72 -28.16
N GLN A 166 14.39 -13.00 -28.48
CA GLN A 166 14.55 -13.45 -29.87
C GLN A 166 13.32 -13.18 -30.75
N LYS A 167 12.14 -12.95 -30.15
CA LYS A 167 10.93 -12.60 -30.89
C LYS A 167 10.80 -11.11 -31.22
N GLN A 168 11.64 -10.23 -30.65
CA GLN A 168 11.57 -8.78 -30.86
C GLN A 168 12.97 -8.15 -30.72
N SER A 169 13.67 -7.91 -31.83
CA SER A 169 14.78 -6.96 -31.81
C SER A 169 14.93 -6.23 -33.14
N ARG A 170 15.01 -4.89 -33.06
CA ARG A 170 15.68 -3.91 -33.97
C ARG A 170 14.95 -2.56 -34.03
N SER A 171 14.63 -1.94 -32.89
CA SER A 171 14.31 -0.50 -32.88
C SER A 171 15.44 0.28 -32.19
N PRO A 172 16.12 1.21 -32.89
CA PRO A 172 17.14 2.09 -32.31
C PRO A 172 16.62 2.91 -31.13
N TYR A 173 15.31 3.17 -31.09
CA TYR A 173 14.64 3.92 -30.04
C TYR A 173 14.73 3.24 -28.67
N ILE A 174 14.77 1.89 -28.63
CA ILE A 174 14.80 1.11 -27.39
C ILE A 174 16.11 1.35 -26.62
N ASN A 175 17.24 1.46 -27.34
CA ASN A 175 18.55 1.68 -26.72
C ASN A 175 18.75 3.11 -26.20
N GLU A 176 18.07 4.09 -26.80
CA GLU A 176 18.21 5.50 -26.41
C GLU A 176 17.16 5.93 -25.37
N GLY A 177 15.92 5.45 -25.50
CA GLY A 177 14.78 5.83 -24.68
C GLY A 177 14.55 4.97 -23.43
N ILE A 178 14.83 3.67 -23.49
CA ILE A 178 14.65 2.76 -22.34
C ILE A 178 16.01 2.31 -21.84
N ARG A 179 16.62 3.14 -21.00
CA ARG A 179 17.87 2.80 -20.31
C ARG A 179 17.56 2.03 -19.04
N VAL A 180 18.35 1.00 -18.75
CA VAL A 180 18.30 0.29 -17.46
C VAL A 180 19.39 0.89 -16.56
N PRO A 181 19.04 1.73 -15.57
CA PRO A 181 20.00 2.18 -14.58
C PRO A 181 20.13 1.18 -13.43
N LYS A 182 21.19 1.33 -12.64
CA LYS A 182 21.22 0.80 -11.28
C LYS A 182 20.34 1.71 -10.43
N ILE A 183 19.33 1.14 -9.80
CA ILE A 183 18.36 1.85 -8.96
C ILE A 183 18.67 1.48 -7.52
N THR A 184 19.20 2.43 -6.75
CA THR A 184 19.45 2.21 -5.33
C THR A 184 18.58 3.15 -4.51
N VAL A 185 17.80 2.59 -3.59
CA VAL A 185 17.04 3.37 -2.61
C VAL A 185 18.00 4.06 -1.66
N ASP A 186 17.96 5.40 -1.63
CA ASP A 186 18.73 6.20 -0.66
C ASP A 186 17.90 6.39 0.60
N GLU A 187 18.07 5.48 1.55
CA GLU A 187 17.39 5.52 2.86
C GLU A 187 17.81 6.71 3.72
N THR A 188 18.93 7.37 3.39
CA THR A 188 19.45 8.52 4.14
C THR A 188 18.90 9.84 3.64
N CYS A 189 18.39 9.87 2.41
CA CYS A 189 17.81 11.06 1.81
C CYS A 189 16.35 11.21 2.24
N ILE A 190 16.02 12.39 2.77
CA ILE A 190 14.64 12.76 3.07
C ILE A 190 14.05 13.35 1.79
N ASP A 191 12.96 12.77 1.27
CA ASP A 191 12.28 13.34 0.10
C ASP A 191 11.94 14.82 0.38
N PRO A 192 12.37 15.76 -0.47
CA PRO A 192 12.13 17.19 -0.27
C PRO A 192 10.64 17.53 -0.10
N ARG A 193 9.73 16.76 -0.70
CA ARG A 193 8.29 16.96 -0.59
C ARG A 193 7.76 16.65 0.81
N PHE A 194 8.38 15.70 1.52
CA PHE A 194 8.03 15.37 2.91
C PHE A 194 8.64 16.35 3.92
N LEU A 195 9.62 17.18 3.51
CA LEU A 195 10.09 18.31 4.30
C LEU A 195 9.08 19.47 4.28
N GLU A 196 8.38 19.67 3.16
CA GLU A 196 7.40 20.76 2.97
C GLU A 196 6.00 20.39 3.46
N ASP A 197 5.55 19.15 3.22
CA ASP A 197 4.28 18.63 3.74
C ASP A 197 4.48 17.23 4.36
N PRO A 198 4.72 17.17 5.68
CA PRO A 198 4.85 15.90 6.39
C PRO A 198 3.61 15.00 6.28
N TRP A 199 2.45 15.58 5.96
CA TRP A 199 1.20 14.85 5.79
C TRP A 199 1.06 14.20 4.42
N ALA A 200 1.85 14.62 3.42
CA ALA A 200 1.87 14.00 2.10
C ALA A 200 2.30 12.51 2.14
N ARG A 201 3.07 12.13 3.17
CA ARG A 201 3.40 10.72 3.52
C ARG A 201 2.18 9.85 3.85
N PHE A 202 0.99 10.42 4.04
CA PHE A 202 -0.22 9.66 4.33
C PHE A 202 -1.15 9.52 3.12
N PHE A 203 -0.89 10.27 2.04
CA PHE A 203 -1.79 10.44 0.90
C PHE A 203 -1.20 10.00 -0.44
N LEU A 204 0.11 9.84 -0.53
CA LEU A 204 0.85 9.63 -1.77
C LEU A 204 1.79 8.43 -1.66
N ASP A 205 1.30 7.30 -1.17
CA ASP A 205 2.12 6.10 -0.91
C ASP A 205 2.18 5.16 -2.12
N TYR A 206 2.56 5.74 -3.25
CA TYR A 206 3.31 5.02 -4.27
C TYR A 206 4.39 5.92 -4.84
N VAL A 207 4.98 6.73 -3.98
CA VAL A 207 6.12 7.56 -4.33
C VAL A 207 7.32 6.92 -3.69
N PRO A 208 8.26 6.39 -4.48
CA PRO A 208 9.40 5.69 -3.92
C PRO A 208 10.20 6.64 -3.03
N HIS A 209 10.79 6.08 -1.98
CA HIS A 209 11.93 6.69 -1.31
C HIS A 209 12.89 7.28 -2.35
N PRO A 210 13.55 8.42 -2.07
CA PRO A 210 14.46 9.05 -3.01
C PRO A 210 15.44 8.00 -3.54
N VAL A 211 15.35 7.74 -4.83
CA VAL A 211 16.19 6.78 -5.51
C VAL A 211 17.35 7.49 -6.14
N LYS A 212 18.52 6.88 -6.01
CA LYS A 212 19.69 7.24 -6.77
C LYS A 212 19.78 6.36 -8.02
N ILE A 213 19.72 7.02 -9.17
CA ILE A 213 19.93 6.42 -10.48
C ILE A 213 21.43 6.49 -10.78
N GLU A 214 22.07 5.33 -10.90
CA GLU A 214 23.50 5.21 -11.17
C GLU A 214 23.78 4.44 -12.45
N SER A 215 24.98 4.61 -13.00
CA SER A 215 25.50 3.72 -14.03
C SER A 215 25.75 2.34 -13.43
N LEU A 216 25.55 1.29 -14.23
CA LEU A 216 25.95 -0.05 -13.84
C LEU A 216 27.47 -0.13 -13.67
N ASP A 217 27.90 -0.79 -12.59
CA ASP A 217 29.31 -0.91 -12.22
C ASP A 217 30.07 -1.99 -13.02
N GLU A 218 29.33 -2.88 -13.70
CA GLU A 218 29.84 -4.03 -14.43
C GLU A 218 29.09 -4.22 -15.77
N PRO A 219 29.64 -4.96 -16.75
CA PRO A 219 29.01 -5.12 -18.05
C PRO A 219 27.82 -6.09 -18.00
N PHE A 220 26.74 -5.73 -18.70
CA PHE A 220 25.50 -6.49 -18.79
C PHE A 220 25.11 -6.78 -20.23
N VAL A 221 24.50 -7.94 -20.44
CA VAL A 221 23.72 -8.27 -21.63
C VAL A 221 22.24 -8.07 -21.30
N PHE A 222 21.57 -7.24 -22.10
CA PHE A 222 20.15 -6.96 -21.93
C PHE A 222 19.28 -7.67 -22.97
N TYR A 223 18.20 -8.26 -22.49
CA TYR A 223 17.14 -8.89 -23.25
C TYR A 223 15.86 -8.09 -23.05
N ILE A 224 15.23 -7.65 -24.14
CA ILE A 224 14.09 -6.74 -24.10
C ILE A 224 12.95 -7.29 -24.95
N TRP A 225 11.72 -7.23 -24.45
CA TRP A 225 10.50 -7.62 -25.18
C TRP A 225 9.25 -6.89 -24.65
N ASP A 226 8.09 -7.16 -25.26
CA ASP A 226 6.79 -6.53 -24.97
C ASP A 226 6.84 -5.00 -25.04
N THR A 227 7.62 -4.47 -25.99
CA THR A 227 7.84 -3.03 -26.13
C THR A 227 6.71 -2.34 -26.88
N ASN A 228 6.46 -1.07 -26.57
CA ASN A 228 5.66 -0.18 -27.42
C ASN A 228 6.53 0.96 -28.01
N GLU A 229 6.04 1.62 -29.07
CA GLU A 229 6.73 2.75 -29.72
C GLU A 229 6.30 4.12 -29.13
N SER A 230 5.53 4.12 -28.04
CA SER A 230 4.98 5.35 -27.47
C SER A 230 6.04 6.08 -26.64
N TRP A 231 6.45 7.26 -27.10
CA TRP A 231 7.39 8.10 -26.35
C TRP A 231 6.87 8.53 -24.98
N ASN A 232 5.58 8.86 -24.89
CA ASN A 232 4.99 9.40 -23.65
C ASN A 232 4.57 8.33 -22.64
N HIS A 233 4.55 7.06 -23.06
CA HIS A 233 4.12 5.93 -22.24
C HIS A 233 4.96 4.70 -22.61
N PRO A 234 6.29 4.75 -22.40
CA PRO A 234 7.16 3.66 -22.81
C PRO A 234 6.74 2.38 -22.09
N LYS A 235 6.75 1.26 -22.80
CA LYS A 235 6.53 -0.06 -22.25
C LYS A 235 7.69 -0.98 -22.61
N GLY A 236 8.11 -1.82 -21.68
CA GLY A 236 9.11 -2.84 -21.94
C GLY A 236 9.35 -3.76 -20.75
N SER A 237 9.52 -5.04 -21.06
CA SER A 237 9.99 -6.08 -20.14
C SER A 237 11.47 -6.33 -20.43
N ILE A 238 12.34 -6.16 -19.43
CA ILE A 238 13.79 -6.15 -19.61
C ILE A 238 14.49 -7.02 -18.58
N VAL A 239 15.30 -7.95 -19.05
CA VAL A 239 16.20 -8.73 -18.19
C VAL A 239 17.64 -8.43 -18.56
N GLY A 240 18.42 -7.95 -17.59
CA GLY A 240 19.86 -7.80 -17.69
C GLY A 240 20.56 -8.95 -16.98
N VAL A 241 21.57 -9.54 -17.60
CA VAL A 241 22.46 -10.52 -16.94
C VAL A 241 23.91 -10.07 -17.11
N SER A 242 24.68 -10.08 -16.03
CA SER A 242 26.10 -9.72 -16.07
C SER A 242 26.89 -10.72 -16.92
N GLU A 243 28.02 -10.30 -17.49
CA GLU A 243 28.83 -11.18 -18.35
C GLU A 243 29.35 -12.43 -17.62
N ASP A 244 29.62 -12.33 -16.32
CA ASP A 244 30.03 -13.45 -15.45
C ASP A 244 28.84 -14.31 -14.99
N SER A 245 27.61 -13.93 -15.36
CA SER A 245 26.35 -14.60 -15.01
C SER A 245 26.07 -14.67 -13.51
N THR A 246 26.66 -13.80 -12.70
CA THR A 246 26.45 -13.77 -11.24
C THR A 246 25.46 -12.71 -10.77
N HIS A 247 25.03 -11.81 -11.66
CA HIS A 247 24.08 -10.74 -11.35
C HIS A 247 22.96 -10.69 -12.39
N ILE A 248 21.73 -10.63 -11.91
CA ILE A 248 20.54 -10.47 -12.75
C ILE A 248 19.75 -9.24 -12.34
N ILE A 249 19.19 -8.56 -13.35
CA ILE A 249 18.30 -7.43 -13.22
C ILE A 249 17.00 -7.75 -13.97
N PHE A 250 15.87 -7.58 -13.32
CA PHE A 250 14.55 -7.54 -13.90
C PHE A 250 14.04 -6.11 -13.83
N TYR A 251 13.69 -5.54 -14.97
CA TYR A 251 13.17 -4.18 -15.07
C TYR A 251 11.95 -4.15 -15.97
N LEU A 252 10.86 -3.60 -15.44
CA LEU A 252 9.57 -3.50 -16.10
C LEU A 252 9.15 -2.03 -16.15
N VAL A 253 8.80 -1.54 -17.33
CA VAL A 253 8.33 -0.17 -17.55
C VAL A 253 6.97 -0.20 -18.22
N GLY A 254 6.07 0.67 -17.77
CA GLY A 254 4.73 0.89 -18.31
C GLY A 254 3.79 -0.33 -18.42
N PRO A 255 3.74 -1.27 -17.45
CA PRO A 255 2.84 -2.42 -17.49
C PRO A 255 1.38 -2.05 -17.76
#